data_AF-A0A8X6KNC6-F1
#
_entry.id   AF-A0A8X6KNC6-F1
#
_cell.length_a   1.000
_cell.length_b   1.000
_cell.length_c   1.000
_cell.angle_alpha   90.00
_cell.angle_beta   90.00
_cell.angle_gamma   90.00
#
_symmetry.space_group_name_H-M   'P 1'
#
loop_
_entity.id
_entity.type
_entity.pdbx_description
1 polymer ?
#
loop_
_entity_poly.entity_id
_entity_poly.type
_entity_poly.pdbx_seq_one_letter_code
_entity_poly.pdbx_strand_id
1 'polypeptide(L)'
;MFQILVNPKPRSSRWISSSYTESEWNNPTAKLADACYFVHNLVSPILLHEALIHIPKNAVVIESSPQHLSQSMITHETECLRLFEKGMDPTISVLSCIGRLYTLGLNPDIQKLYPEVCFPVPKNTPMISPLIKWDHSKSWFVPRWDERLKSSEMIFQVSVESDDSPE
;
A
#
# COMPACT_ATOMS: atom_id res chain seq x y z
N MET A 1 -41.72 12.96 -13.20
CA MET A 1 -41.15 11.84 -12.43
C MET A 1 -39.64 11.98 -12.50
N PHE A 2 -38.96 12.19 -11.37
CA PHE A 2 -37.50 12.39 -11.36
C PHE A 2 -36.78 11.05 -11.51
N GLN A 3 -36.00 10.90 -12.58
CA GLN A 3 -35.18 9.72 -12.80
C GLN A 3 -33.80 9.95 -12.17
N ILE A 4 -33.50 9.20 -11.11
CA ILE A 4 -32.25 9.35 -10.34
C ILE A 4 -31.04 8.81 -11.12
N LEU A 5 -31.22 7.68 -11.82
CA LEU A 5 -30.18 7.04 -12.64
C LEU A 5 -30.52 7.21 -14.13
N VAL A 6 -29.92 8.23 -14.74
CA VAL A 6 -30.19 8.61 -16.14
C VAL A 6 -29.36 7.78 -17.12
N ASN A 7 -28.05 7.64 -16.86
CA ASN A 7 -27.11 6.92 -17.72
C ASN A 7 -26.39 5.82 -16.91
N PRO A 8 -26.97 4.62 -16.81
CA PRO A 8 -26.37 3.54 -16.04
C PRO A 8 -25.05 3.07 -16.67
N LYS A 9 -24.05 2.85 -15.82
CA LYS A 9 -22.71 2.42 -16.26
C LYS A 9 -22.57 0.89 -16.17
N PRO A 10 -21.78 0.27 -17.05
CA PRO A 10 -21.47 -1.15 -16.96
C PRO A 10 -20.66 -1.46 -15.70
N ARG A 11 -21.01 -2.56 -15.04
CA ARG A 11 -20.26 -3.13 -13.94
C ARG A 11 -18.98 -3.76 -14.49
N SER A 12 -17.87 -3.56 -13.79
CA SER A 12 -16.61 -4.22 -14.12
C SER A 12 -16.57 -5.65 -13.57
N SER A 13 -15.71 -6.50 -14.12
CA SER A 13 -15.47 -7.86 -13.60
C SER A 13 -14.92 -7.89 -12.17
N ARG A 14 -14.39 -6.77 -11.66
CA ARG A 14 -13.94 -6.63 -10.26
C ARG A 14 -15.09 -6.52 -9.27
N TRP A 15 -16.29 -6.17 -9.73
CA TRP A 15 -17.47 -6.05 -8.88
C TRP A 15 -18.27 -7.35 -8.93
N ILE A 16 -18.00 -8.23 -7.97
CA ILE A 16 -18.76 -9.48 -7.78
C ILE A 16 -20.17 -9.16 -7.24
N SER A 17 -21.22 -9.70 -7.89
CA SER A 17 -22.60 -9.47 -7.42
C SER A 17 -22.92 -10.42 -6.28
N SER A 18 -23.53 -9.91 -5.21
CA SER A 18 -24.11 -10.72 -4.15
C SER A 18 -25.64 -10.85 -4.26
N SER A 19 -26.28 -10.33 -5.30
CA SER A 19 -27.74 -10.46 -5.51
C SER A 19 -28.11 -11.30 -6.72
N TYR A 20 -27.13 -11.67 -7.55
CA TYR A 20 -27.29 -12.58 -8.68
C TYR A 20 -26.40 -13.80 -8.45
N THR A 21 -26.87 -14.98 -8.85
CA THR A 21 -26.01 -16.17 -8.85
C THR A 21 -24.91 -16.03 -9.90
N GLU A 22 -23.79 -16.76 -9.74
CA GLU A 22 -22.66 -16.70 -10.68
C GLU A 22 -23.08 -16.98 -12.13
N SER A 23 -24.01 -17.91 -12.32
CA SER A 23 -24.58 -18.25 -13.63
C SER A 23 -25.29 -17.07 -14.31
N GLU A 24 -25.80 -16.12 -13.52
CA GLU A 24 -26.59 -14.97 -13.99
C GLU A 24 -25.77 -13.69 -14.15
N TRP A 25 -24.50 -13.67 -13.75
CA TRP A 25 -23.67 -12.45 -13.83
C TRP A 25 -23.51 -11.92 -15.26
N ASN A 26 -23.63 -12.80 -16.26
CA ASN A 26 -23.55 -12.45 -17.67
C ASN A 26 -24.87 -11.93 -18.25
N ASN A 27 -25.98 -11.99 -17.49
CA ASN A 27 -27.27 -11.51 -17.93
C ASN A 27 -27.26 -9.98 -18.12
N PRO A 28 -28.03 -9.44 -19.09
CA PRO A 28 -28.09 -7.99 -19.32
C PRO A 28 -28.46 -7.19 -18.07
N THR A 29 -29.34 -7.72 -17.22
CA THR A 29 -29.78 -7.11 -15.95
C THR A 29 -28.69 -7.04 -14.89
N ALA A 30 -27.74 -7.99 -14.91
CA ALA A 30 -26.61 -8.01 -13.98
C ALA A 30 -25.43 -7.15 -14.48
N LYS A 31 -25.38 -6.78 -15.77
CA LYS A 31 -24.24 -6.06 -16.36
C LYS A 31 -24.23 -4.57 -16.09
N LEU A 32 -25.37 -3.95 -15.80
CA LEU A 32 -25.49 -2.51 -15.56
C LEU A 32 -25.77 -2.22 -14.09
N ALA A 33 -25.20 -1.13 -13.57
CA ALA A 33 -25.60 -0.58 -12.28
C ALA A 33 -26.77 0.40 -12.48
N ASP A 34 -27.94 -0.15 -12.83
CA ASP A 34 -29.17 0.59 -13.10
C ASP A 34 -30.21 0.44 -11.99
N ALA A 35 -31.36 1.12 -12.14
CA ALA A 35 -32.43 1.05 -11.16
C ALA A 35 -32.96 -0.39 -10.97
N CYS A 36 -33.01 -1.19 -12.05
CA CYS A 36 -33.45 -2.57 -11.99
C CYS A 36 -32.50 -3.43 -11.16
N TYR A 37 -31.18 -3.24 -11.30
CA TYR A 37 -30.17 -3.92 -10.52
C TYR A 37 -30.29 -3.62 -9.01
N PHE A 38 -30.47 -2.35 -8.64
CA PHE A 38 -30.61 -1.97 -7.23
C PHE A 38 -31.95 -2.42 -6.62
N VAL A 39 -33.04 -2.40 -7.39
CA VAL A 39 -34.31 -2.99 -6.96
C VAL A 39 -34.18 -4.50 -6.78
N HIS A 40 -33.52 -5.19 -7.71
CA HIS A 40 -33.23 -6.62 -7.61
C HIS A 40 -32.40 -6.94 -6.37
N ASN A 41 -31.38 -6.13 -6.07
CA ASN A 41 -30.56 -6.25 -4.87
C ASN A 41 -31.37 -6.08 -3.57
N LEU A 42 -32.40 -5.23 -3.57
CA LEU A 42 -33.26 -5.00 -2.41
C LEU A 42 -34.25 -6.15 -2.14
N VAL A 43 -34.80 -6.74 -3.20
CA VAL A 43 -35.86 -7.77 -3.07
C VAL A 43 -35.33 -9.21 -3.08
N SER A 44 -34.09 -9.42 -3.54
CA SER A 44 -33.48 -10.75 -3.63
C SER A 44 -32.63 -11.06 -2.41
N PRO A 45 -32.47 -12.34 -2.05
CA PRO A 45 -31.52 -12.76 -1.01
C PRO A 45 -30.08 -12.35 -1.33
N ILE A 46 -29.31 -12.02 -0.29
CA ILE A 46 -27.89 -11.67 -0.42
C ILE A 46 -27.03 -12.94 -0.30
N LEU A 47 -26.39 -13.29 -1.40
CA LEU A 47 -25.45 -14.40 -1.60
C LEU A 47 -24.03 -13.98 -1.19
N LEU A 48 -23.84 -13.62 0.09
CA LEU A 48 -22.57 -13.08 0.56
C LEU A 48 -21.47 -14.15 0.57
N HIS A 49 -21.78 -15.37 1.01
CA HIS A 49 -20.79 -16.44 1.09
C HIS A 49 -20.27 -16.80 -0.30
N GLU A 50 -21.18 -16.91 -1.28
CA GLU A 50 -20.88 -17.15 -2.69
C GLU A 50 -20.04 -16.02 -3.28
N ALA A 51 -20.22 -14.77 -2.84
CA ALA A 51 -19.33 -13.69 -3.27
C ALA A 51 -17.93 -13.79 -2.63
N LEU A 52 -17.85 -14.17 -1.34
CA LEU A 52 -16.60 -14.24 -0.58
C LEU A 52 -15.68 -15.37 -1.04
N ILE A 53 -16.20 -16.48 -1.60
CA ILE A 53 -15.35 -17.56 -2.12
C ILE A 53 -14.47 -17.13 -3.31
N HIS A 54 -14.80 -16.03 -3.99
CA HIS A 54 -13.99 -15.49 -5.09
C HIS A 54 -12.82 -14.62 -4.61
N ILE A 55 -12.68 -14.38 -3.30
CA ILE A 55 -11.53 -13.67 -2.75
C ILE A 55 -10.28 -14.55 -2.92
N PRO A 56 -9.22 -14.05 -3.57
CA PRO A 56 -8.01 -14.83 -3.75
C PRO A 56 -7.29 -15.08 -2.42
N LYS A 57 -6.52 -16.17 -2.36
CA LYS A 57 -5.65 -16.47 -1.20
C LYS A 57 -4.66 -15.33 -0.97
N ASN A 58 -4.32 -15.06 0.30
CA ASN A 58 -3.42 -13.97 0.71
C ASN A 58 -3.91 -12.57 0.30
N ALA A 59 -5.22 -12.38 0.11
CA ALA A 59 -5.78 -11.06 -0.09
C ALA A 59 -5.82 -10.26 1.22
N VAL A 60 -5.81 -8.94 1.08
CA VAL A 60 -6.16 -8.02 2.16
C VAL A 60 -7.57 -7.51 1.89
N VAL A 61 -8.50 -7.81 2.81
CA VAL A 61 -9.90 -7.39 2.73
C VAL A 61 -10.09 -6.17 3.62
N ILE A 62 -10.63 -5.09 3.05
CA ILE A 62 -10.98 -3.89 3.81
C ILE A 62 -12.49 -3.87 3.98
N GLU A 63 -12.94 -3.98 5.22
CA GLU A 63 -14.34 -3.85 5.56
C GLU A 63 -14.70 -2.38 5.82
N SER A 64 -15.51 -1.82 4.92
CA SER A 64 -16.05 -0.46 5.04
C SER A 64 -17.52 -0.51 5.49
N SER A 65 -17.74 -0.87 6.76
CA SER A 65 -19.08 -0.92 7.36
C SER A 65 -19.03 -0.53 8.84
N PRO A 66 -20.06 0.15 9.37
CA PRO A 66 -20.20 0.38 10.81
C PRO A 66 -20.56 -0.90 11.59
N GLN A 67 -21.07 -1.93 10.91
CA GLN A 67 -21.35 -3.25 11.47
C GLN A 67 -20.43 -4.29 10.84
N HIS A 68 -19.68 -5.01 11.67
CA HIS A 68 -18.65 -5.93 11.21
C HIS A 68 -19.19 -7.31 10.85
N LEU A 69 -18.81 -7.79 9.69
CA LEU A 69 -18.92 -9.18 9.27
C LEU A 69 -18.12 -10.06 10.24
N SER A 70 -18.69 -11.22 10.56
CA SER A 70 -17.97 -12.23 11.32
C SER A 70 -16.71 -12.62 10.56
N GLN A 71 -15.56 -12.55 11.24
CA GLN A 71 -14.29 -13.00 10.69
C GLN A 71 -14.33 -14.49 10.31
N SER A 72 -15.25 -15.27 10.89
CA SER A 72 -15.50 -16.67 10.54
C SER A 72 -15.99 -16.88 9.10
N MET A 73 -16.50 -15.84 8.44
CA MET A 73 -16.94 -15.93 7.03
C MET A 73 -15.80 -15.73 6.04
N ILE A 74 -14.65 -15.24 6.50
CA ILE A 74 -13.48 -14.95 5.68
C ILE A 74 -12.47 -16.08 5.87
N THR A 75 -11.85 -16.52 4.79
CA THR A 75 -10.88 -17.63 4.81
C THR A 75 -9.67 -17.29 5.68
N HIS A 76 -9.12 -18.29 6.39
CA HIS A 76 -7.98 -18.12 7.31
C HIS A 76 -6.71 -17.56 6.68
N GLU A 77 -6.55 -17.68 5.36
CA GLU A 77 -5.39 -17.16 4.60
C GLU A 77 -5.56 -15.69 4.19
N THR A 78 -6.64 -15.03 4.60
CA THR A 78 -6.99 -13.66 4.20
C THR A 78 -6.99 -12.76 5.44
N GLU A 79 -6.27 -11.63 5.36
CA GLU A 79 -6.28 -10.64 6.43
C GLU A 79 -7.46 -9.68 6.23
N CYS A 80 -8.34 -9.58 7.24
CA CYS A 80 -9.48 -8.66 7.21
C CYS A 80 -9.22 -7.45 8.12
N LEU A 81 -9.18 -6.28 7.51
CA LEU A 81 -9.01 -4.99 8.18
C LEU A 81 -10.35 -4.26 8.26
N ARG A 82 -10.72 -3.84 9.46
CA ARG A 82 -11.92 -3.03 9.70
C ARG A 82 -11.58 -1.56 9.56
N LEU A 83 -12.33 -0.83 8.74
CA LEU A 83 -12.09 0.60 8.53
C LEU A 83 -12.59 1.45 9.70
N PHE A 84 -13.69 1.03 10.32
CA PHE A 84 -14.29 1.68 11.47
C PHE A 84 -14.20 0.74 12.66
N GLU A 85 -13.86 1.24 13.84
CA GLU A 85 -13.87 0.44 15.06
C GLU A 85 -14.82 1.06 16.08
N LYS A 86 -15.69 0.24 16.65
CA LYS A 86 -16.72 0.73 17.58
C LYS A 86 -16.07 1.33 18.82
N GLY A 87 -16.38 2.59 19.10
CA GLY A 87 -15.88 3.31 20.29
C GLY A 87 -14.54 4.03 20.07
N MET A 88 -13.98 3.98 18.86
CA MET A 88 -12.83 4.79 18.47
C MET A 88 -13.25 5.99 17.62
N ASP A 89 -12.45 7.04 17.64
CA ASP A 89 -12.61 8.14 16.70
C ASP A 89 -12.47 7.62 15.25
N PRO A 90 -13.36 7.99 14.32
CA PRO A 90 -13.31 7.52 12.94
C PRO A 90 -11.99 7.86 12.24
N THR A 91 -11.41 9.04 12.52
CA THR A 91 -10.14 9.47 11.92
C THR A 91 -9.01 8.56 12.38
N ILE A 92 -8.95 8.28 13.69
CA ILE A 92 -7.95 7.37 14.27
C ILE A 92 -8.13 5.95 13.71
N SER A 93 -9.37 5.48 13.58
CA SER A 93 -9.67 4.15 13.04
C SER A 93 -9.16 4.00 11.59
N VAL A 94 -9.42 5.00 10.74
CA VAL A 94 -8.95 5.02 9.36
C VAL A 94 -7.42 5.08 9.30
N LEU A 95 -6.77 5.97 10.06
CA LEU A 95 -5.31 6.08 10.08
C LEU A 95 -4.64 4.79 10.60
N SER A 96 -5.24 4.15 11.60
CA SER A 96 -4.79 2.84 12.12
C SER A 96 -4.90 1.75 11.05
N CYS A 97 -6.02 1.70 10.33
CA CYS A 97 -6.22 0.76 9.21
C CYS A 97 -5.17 0.98 8.10
N ILE A 98 -4.87 2.22 7.75
CA ILE A 98 -3.82 2.58 6.77
C ILE A 98 -2.43 2.14 7.26
N GLY A 99 -2.12 2.35 8.54
CA GLY A 99 -0.89 1.83 9.15
C GLY A 99 -0.79 0.31 9.05
N ARG A 100 -1.89 -0.42 9.31
CA ARG A 100 -1.94 -1.87 9.14
C ARG A 100 -1.73 -2.29 7.68
N LEU A 101 -2.35 -1.61 6.72
CA LEU A 101 -2.08 -1.84 5.29
C LEU A 101 -0.59 -1.75 4.98
N TYR A 102 0.10 -0.73 5.53
CA TYR A 102 1.55 -0.59 5.36
C TYR A 102 2.33 -1.77 5.95
N THR A 103 1.97 -2.23 7.16
CA THR A 103 2.63 -3.40 7.77
C THR A 103 2.42 -4.71 7.01
N LEU A 104 1.34 -4.81 6.22
CA LEU A 104 1.07 -5.96 5.34
C LEU A 104 1.83 -5.89 4.01
N GLY A 105 2.70 -4.90 3.81
CA GLY A 105 3.53 -4.74 2.62
C GLY A 105 2.88 -3.91 1.50
N LEU A 106 1.73 -3.29 1.76
CA LEU A 106 1.13 -2.31 0.83
C LEU A 106 1.77 -0.93 1.06
N ASN A 107 1.65 -0.03 0.09
CA ASN A 107 2.19 1.33 0.20
C ASN A 107 1.12 2.38 -0.12
N PRO A 108 0.19 2.65 0.82
CA PRO A 108 -0.84 3.67 0.62
C PRO A 108 -0.22 5.07 0.50
N ASP A 109 -0.69 5.87 -0.46
CA ASP A 109 -0.24 7.25 -0.65
C ASP A 109 -0.88 8.18 0.40
N ILE A 110 -0.32 8.17 1.61
CA ILE A 110 -0.82 8.95 2.74
C ILE A 110 -0.76 10.46 2.51
N GLN A 111 0.05 10.92 1.55
CA GLN A 111 0.20 12.35 1.24
C GLN A 111 -1.08 12.94 0.65
N LYS A 112 -1.97 12.11 0.09
CA LYS A 112 -3.28 12.53 -0.44
C LYS A 112 -4.31 12.82 0.65
N LEU A 113 -4.03 12.50 1.91
CA LEU A 113 -4.96 12.69 3.02
C LEU A 113 -4.89 14.09 3.64
N TYR A 114 -3.85 14.86 3.33
CA TYR A 114 -3.63 16.19 3.88
C TYR A 114 -3.15 17.15 2.78
N PRO A 115 -3.21 18.48 3.01
CA PRO A 115 -2.76 19.46 2.03
C PRO A 115 -1.31 19.24 1.60
N GLU A 116 -1.00 19.61 0.36
CA GLU A 116 0.36 19.49 -0.16
C GLU A 116 1.38 20.27 0.69
N VAL A 117 2.54 19.66 0.91
CA VAL A 117 3.63 20.26 1.68
C VAL A 117 4.46 21.17 0.79
N CYS A 118 4.70 22.40 1.25
CA CYS A 118 5.55 23.36 0.54
C CYS A 118 7.04 23.04 0.77
N PHE A 119 7.81 22.98 -0.31
CA PHE A 119 9.27 22.83 -0.29
C PHE A 119 9.96 24.13 -0.76
N PRO A 120 11.20 24.42 -0.32
CA PRO A 120 12.03 23.63 0.59
C PRO A 120 11.53 23.64 2.04
N VAL A 121 11.94 22.63 2.82
CA VAL A 121 11.59 22.54 4.24
C VAL A 121 12.28 23.67 5.06
N PRO A 122 11.71 24.07 6.22
CA PRO A 122 12.36 25.04 7.11
C PRO A 122 13.76 24.63 7.57
N LYS A 123 14.63 25.62 7.82
CA LYS A 123 16.03 25.39 8.23
C LYS A 123 16.20 24.51 9.47
N ASN A 124 15.22 24.51 10.38
CA ASN A 124 15.27 23.77 11.64
C ASN A 124 14.61 22.38 11.55
N THR A 125 14.26 21.91 10.36
CA THR A 125 13.71 20.56 10.19
C THR A 125 14.74 19.51 10.60
N PRO A 126 14.39 18.55 11.49
CA PRO A 126 15.32 17.53 11.98
C PRO A 126 15.94 16.69 10.86
N MET A 127 17.19 16.26 11.07
CA MET A 127 17.87 15.35 10.13
C MET A 127 17.26 13.95 10.19
N ILE A 128 17.05 13.34 9.02
CA ILE A 128 16.57 11.95 8.89
C ILE A 128 17.72 10.93 9.02
N SER A 129 18.92 11.27 8.51
CA SER A 129 20.06 10.35 8.45
C SER A 129 20.38 9.61 9.77
N PRO A 130 20.36 10.25 10.95
CA PRO A 130 20.66 9.56 12.21
C PRO A 130 19.60 8.53 12.65
N LEU A 131 18.36 8.63 12.14
CA LEU A 131 17.23 7.75 12.48
C LEU A 131 17.27 6.43 11.73
N ILE A 132 17.93 6.40 10.57
CA ILE A 132 18.06 5.19 9.77
C ILE A 132 19.08 4.27 10.42
N LYS A 133 18.66 3.04 10.74
CA LYS A 133 19.52 1.99 11.29
C LYS A 133 19.57 0.82 10.31
N TRP A 134 20.73 0.20 10.23
CA TRP A 134 20.97 -1.00 9.44
C TRP A 134 21.40 -2.13 10.37
N ASP A 135 21.19 -3.37 9.94
CA ASP A 135 21.76 -4.53 10.63
C ASP A 135 23.27 -4.60 10.35
N HIS A 136 24.06 -4.14 11.31
CA HIS A 136 25.52 -4.18 11.29
C HIS A 136 26.10 -5.43 11.98
N SER A 137 25.33 -6.51 12.12
CA SER A 137 25.80 -7.76 12.74
C SER A 137 27.00 -8.38 12.03
N LYS A 138 27.15 -8.15 10.72
CA LYS A 138 28.28 -8.63 9.92
C LYS A 138 29.38 -7.59 9.84
N SER A 139 30.60 -8.00 10.20
CA SER A 139 31.80 -7.18 10.04
C SER A 139 32.53 -7.52 8.75
N TRP A 140 32.98 -6.49 8.04
CA TRP A 140 33.78 -6.62 6.83
C TRP A 140 35.26 -6.45 7.17
N PHE A 141 36.14 -7.07 6.38
CA PHE A 141 37.58 -6.89 6.55
C PHE A 141 37.95 -5.43 6.31
N VAL A 142 38.56 -4.81 7.32
CA VAL A 142 39.17 -3.49 7.21
C VAL A 142 40.68 -3.70 7.32
N PRO A 143 41.46 -3.36 6.26
CA PRO A 143 42.91 -3.43 6.33
C PRO A 143 43.43 -2.65 7.53
N ARG A 144 44.25 -3.29 8.36
CA ARG A 144 44.90 -2.62 9.49
C ARG A 144 46.30 -2.22 9.06
N TRP A 145 46.73 -1.03 9.52
CA TRP A 145 48.12 -0.62 9.41
C TRP A 145 48.99 -1.60 10.22
N ASP A 146 49.96 -2.23 9.56
CA ASP A 146 50.96 -3.09 10.21
C ASP A 146 52.31 -2.38 10.14
N GLU A 147 52.91 -2.09 11.30
CA GLU A 147 54.26 -1.51 11.38
C GLU A 147 55.34 -2.43 10.77
N ARG A 148 55.04 -3.71 10.52
CA ARG A 148 55.93 -4.66 9.84
C ARG A 148 55.84 -4.57 8.31
N LEU A 149 54.82 -3.88 7.77
CA LEU A 149 54.77 -3.46 6.36
C LEU A 149 55.62 -2.20 6.12
N LYS A 150 56.65 -1.97 6.93
CA LYS A 150 57.77 -1.05 6.63
C LYS A 150 58.66 -1.63 5.53
N SER A 151 58.13 -1.88 4.34
CA SER A 151 58.95 -1.91 3.12
C SER A 151 58.08 -1.86 1.87
N SER A 152 57.53 -0.69 1.58
CA SER A 152 57.65 -0.19 0.22
C SER A 152 57.93 1.30 0.32
N GLU A 153 59.21 1.65 0.41
CA GLU A 153 59.63 3.00 0.04
C GLU A 153 59.35 3.15 -1.45
N MET A 154 58.41 4.03 -1.78
CA MET A 154 58.22 4.49 -3.15
C MET A 154 58.95 5.82 -3.26
N ILE A 155 60.22 5.75 -3.69
CA ILE A 155 61.05 6.93 -3.94
C ILE A 155 60.68 7.46 -5.33
N PHE A 156 60.05 8.63 -5.39
CA PHE A 156 59.90 9.38 -6.63
C PHE A 156 61.04 10.38 -6.76
N GLN A 157 61.88 10.19 -7.77
CA GLN A 157 62.88 11.17 -8.12
C GLN A 157 62.21 12.25 -8.95
N VAL A 158 61.90 13.38 -8.32
CA VAL A 158 61.34 14.55 -9.00
C VAL A 158 62.51 15.41 -9.47
N SER A 159 62.75 15.42 -10.78
CA SER A 159 63.65 16.37 -11.43
C SER A 159 62.96 17.74 -11.49
N VAL A 160 63.54 18.73 -10.80
CA VAL A 160 63.06 20.13 -10.80
C VAL A 160 63.55 20.91 -12.02
N GLU A 161 64.18 20.23 -12.98
CA GLU A 161 64.72 20.84 -14.21
C GLU A 161 64.07 20.23 -15.44
N SER A 162 62.82 20.62 -15.69
CA SER A 162 62.31 20.93 -17.02
C SER A 162 60.91 21.50 -16.84
N ASP A 163 60.85 22.83 -16.78
CA ASP A 163 59.65 23.64 -16.87
C ASP A 163 59.13 23.59 -18.32
N ASP A 164 58.77 22.39 -18.79
CA ASP A 164 58.08 22.23 -20.08
C ASP A 164 56.61 21.96 -19.78
N SER A 165 55.86 23.05 -19.67
CA SER A 165 54.40 23.04 -19.77
C SER A 165 54.01 22.75 -21.22
N PRO A 166 53.27 21.66 -21.53
CA PRO A 166 52.61 21.52 -22.82
C PRO A 166 51.21 22.14 -22.76
N GLU A 167 50.96 23.05 -23.68
CA GLU A 167 49.67 23.65 -24.06
C GLU A 167 48.57 22.61 -24.36
#